data_AF-A0A965L1H4-F1
#
_entry.id   AF-A0A965L1H4-F1
#
_cell.length_a   1.000
_cell.length_b   1.000
_cell.length_c   1.000
_cell.angle_alpha   90.00
_cell.angle_beta   90.00
_cell.angle_gamma   90.00
#
_symmetry.space_group_name_H-M   'P 1'
#
loop_
_entity.id
_entity.type
_entity.pdbx_description
1 polymer ?
#
loop_
_entity_poly.entity_id
_entity_poly.type
_entity_poly.pdbx_seq_one_letter_code
_entity_poly.pdbx_strand_id
1 'polypeptide(L)'
;MSPEFSKHDIVRHLDIPQKTVTDCFIKVIKIPFPRMRNQLRIEYAIDLFKNDAHLKNSISGIATEAGFKNRATFYIAFREVTKMTPTEWINQNCDSQMQEDFSDESAENEVIENKADPKQILTFEDEL
;
A
#
# COMPACT_ATOMS: atom_id res chain seq x y z
N MET A 1 1.35 2.45 13.69
CA MET A 1 0.36 1.44 13.21
C MET A 1 1.03 0.07 13.09
N SER A 2 0.36 -1.06 13.36
CA SER A 2 1.01 -2.40 13.33
C SER A 2 1.24 -2.91 11.90
N PRO A 3 2.48 -3.32 11.52
CA PRO A 3 2.76 -3.89 10.20
C PRO A 3 2.07 -5.23 9.93
N GLU A 4 1.86 -6.04 10.97
CA GLU A 4 1.28 -7.38 10.89
C GLU A 4 -0.25 -7.42 10.83
N PHE A 5 -0.92 -6.25 10.89
CA PHE A 5 -2.38 -6.18 10.87
C PHE A 5 -2.96 -6.85 9.61
N SER A 6 -3.80 -7.87 9.85
CA SER A 6 -4.29 -8.84 8.87
C SER A 6 -5.81 -9.05 9.01
N LYS A 7 -6.41 -9.83 8.10
CA LYS A 7 -7.82 -10.24 8.23
C LYS A 7 -8.05 -11.09 9.48
N HIS A 8 -7.05 -11.82 9.97
CA HIS A 8 -7.17 -12.62 11.20
C HIS A 8 -7.36 -11.74 12.43
N ASP A 9 -6.74 -10.56 12.45
CA ASP A 9 -6.96 -9.59 13.52
C ASP A 9 -8.40 -9.10 13.52
N ILE A 10 -9.00 -8.87 12.35
CA ILE A 10 -10.43 -8.49 12.24
C ILE A 10 -11.32 -9.60 12.78
N VAL A 11 -11.09 -10.85 12.36
CA VAL A 11 -11.83 -12.03 12.85
C VAL A 11 -11.79 -12.11 14.37
N ARG A 12 -10.58 -11.98 14.95
CA ARG A 12 -10.37 -12.07 16.40
C ARG A 12 -11.01 -10.92 17.17
N HIS A 13 -10.86 -9.69 16.70
CA HIS A 13 -11.29 -8.51 17.46
C HIS A 13 -12.80 -8.23 17.33
N LEU A 14 -13.40 -8.59 16.20
CA LEU A 14 -14.84 -8.43 15.97
C LEU A 14 -15.65 -9.69 16.30
N ASP A 15 -14.99 -10.79 16.64
CA ASP A 15 -15.61 -12.11 16.91
C ASP A 15 -16.56 -12.57 15.79
N ILE A 16 -16.12 -12.40 14.53
CA ILE A 16 -16.88 -12.78 13.34
C ILE A 16 -16.14 -13.81 12.49
N PRO A 17 -16.85 -14.75 11.85
CA PRO A 17 -16.21 -15.77 11.02
C PRO A 17 -15.37 -15.19 9.87
N GLN A 18 -14.24 -15.84 9.55
CA GLN A 18 -13.36 -15.44 8.45
C GLN A 18 -14.06 -15.33 7.09
N LYS A 19 -15.05 -16.20 6.85
CA LYS A 19 -15.90 -16.15 5.66
C LYS A 19 -16.65 -14.82 5.58
N THR A 20 -17.24 -14.37 6.69
CA THR A 20 -17.96 -13.09 6.78
C THR A 20 -17.04 -11.91 6.53
N VAL A 21 -15.85 -11.90 7.12
CA VAL A 21 -14.83 -10.86 6.85
C VAL A 21 -14.46 -10.83 5.37
N THR A 22 -14.19 -12.00 4.79
CA THR A 22 -13.79 -12.12 3.38
C THR A 22 -14.93 -11.67 2.44
N ASP A 23 -16.15 -12.11 2.71
CA ASP A 23 -17.35 -11.73 1.98
C ASP A 23 -17.61 -10.22 2.09
N CYS A 24 -17.35 -9.60 3.24
CA CYS A 24 -17.46 -8.15 3.39
C CYS A 24 -16.54 -7.42 2.40
N PHE A 25 -15.26 -7.80 2.33
CA PHE A 25 -14.31 -7.17 1.39
C PHE A 25 -14.65 -7.41 -0.09
N ILE A 26 -15.14 -8.61 -0.42
CA ILE A 26 -15.40 -8.99 -1.83
C ILE A 26 -16.78 -8.54 -2.31
N LYS A 27 -17.80 -8.64 -1.46
CA LYS A 27 -19.21 -8.44 -1.84
C LYS A 27 -19.72 -7.06 -1.47
N VAL A 28 -19.28 -6.47 -0.37
CA VAL A 28 -19.80 -5.21 0.15
C VAL A 28 -18.85 -4.05 -0.16
N ILE A 29 -17.61 -4.11 0.33
CA ILE A 29 -16.62 -3.02 0.21
C ILE A 29 -16.08 -2.93 -1.22
N LYS A 30 -16.03 -4.05 -1.95
CA LYS A 30 -15.50 -4.13 -3.34
C LYS A 30 -14.03 -3.71 -3.48
N ILE A 31 -13.28 -3.71 -2.38
CA ILE A 31 -11.86 -3.41 -2.36
C ILE A 31 -11.14 -4.56 -1.63
N PRO A 32 -10.09 -5.16 -2.23
CA PRO A 32 -9.29 -6.14 -1.53
C PRO A 32 -8.72 -5.56 -0.22
N PHE A 33 -8.86 -6.28 0.88
CA PHE A 33 -8.36 -5.82 2.19
C PHE A 33 -6.92 -5.27 2.18
N PRO A 34 -5.92 -5.92 1.53
CA PRO A 34 -4.56 -5.37 1.49
C PRO A 34 -4.50 -3.97 0.88
N ARG A 35 -5.31 -3.70 -0.15
CA ARG A 35 -5.41 -2.39 -0.80
C ARG A 35 -6.04 -1.37 0.13
N MET A 36 -7.18 -1.70 0.76
CA MET A 36 -7.83 -0.80 1.72
C MET A 36 -6.92 -0.48 2.91
N ARG A 37 -6.22 -1.48 3.44
CA ARG A 37 -5.24 -1.29 4.52
C ARG A 37 -4.12 -0.34 4.09
N ASN A 38 -3.55 -0.54 2.90
CA ASN A 38 -2.50 0.33 2.40
C ASN A 38 -3.01 1.75 2.16
N GLN A 39 -4.22 1.92 1.63
CA GLN A 39 -4.84 3.23 1.47
C GLN A 39 -4.93 3.99 2.80
N LEU A 40 -5.49 3.36 3.85
CA LEU A 40 -5.58 3.98 5.18
C LEU A 40 -4.20 4.31 5.78
N ARG A 41 -3.18 3.48 5.52
CA ARG A 41 -1.81 3.75 5.94
C ARG A 41 -1.20 4.96 5.23
N ILE A 42 -1.46 5.11 3.93
CA ILE A 42 -0.99 6.26 3.15
C ILE A 42 -1.71 7.53 3.56
N GLU A 43 -3.03 7.47 3.80
CA GLU A 43 -3.80 8.59 4.34
C GLU A 43 -3.22 9.07 5.67
N TYR A 44 -2.88 8.15 6.58
CA TYR A 44 -2.18 8.50 7.83
C TYR A 44 -0.81 9.14 7.60
N ALA A 45 0.00 8.62 6.66
CA ALA A 45 1.30 9.22 6.33
C ALA A 45 1.16 10.63 5.74
N ILE A 46 0.14 10.87 4.92
CA ILE A 46 -0.21 12.20 4.38
C ILE A 46 -0.56 13.14 5.52
N ASP A 47 -1.36 12.69 6.49
CA ASP A 47 -1.70 13.52 7.65
C ASP A 47 -0.45 13.87 8.48
N LEU A 48 0.50 12.95 8.63
CA LEU A 48 1.79 13.26 9.24
C LEU A 48 2.58 14.31 8.44
N PHE A 49 2.60 14.21 7.11
CA PHE A 49 3.28 15.19 6.26
C PHE A 49 2.65 16.59 6.35
N LYS A 50 1.31 16.68 6.36
CA LYS A 50 0.57 17.94 6.56
C LYS A 50 0.80 18.57 7.93
N ASN A 51 1.19 17.78 8.92
CA ASN A 51 1.55 18.23 10.27
C ASN A 51 3.06 18.39 10.44
N ASP A 52 3.80 18.61 9.35
CA ASP A 52 5.24 18.89 9.33
C ASP A 52 6.12 17.82 9.98
N ALA A 53 5.63 16.58 10.10
CA ALA A 53 6.40 15.50 10.72
C ALA A 53 7.71 15.21 9.95
N HIS A 54 7.72 15.50 8.65
CA HIS A 54 8.88 15.35 7.76
C HIS A 54 10.02 16.33 8.08
N LEU A 55 9.77 17.41 8.83
CA LEU A 55 10.82 18.34 9.27
C LEU A 55 11.69 17.76 10.40
N LYS A 56 11.18 16.74 11.11
CA LYS A 56 11.84 16.13 12.27
C LYS A 56 12.10 14.64 12.11
N ASN A 57 11.46 14.00 11.13
CA ASN A 57 11.55 12.58 10.87
C ASN A 57 11.88 12.36 9.40
N SER A 58 12.70 11.33 9.10
CA SER A 58 12.89 10.90 7.72
C SER A 58 11.59 10.31 7.15
N ILE A 59 11.44 10.34 5.82
CA ILE A 59 10.32 9.68 5.12
C ILE A 59 10.26 8.18 5.49
N SER A 60 11.41 7.53 5.70
CA SER A 60 11.48 6.14 6.14
C SER A 60 10.95 5.93 7.57
N GLY A 61 11.23 6.88 8.47
CA GLY A 61 10.66 6.89 9.83
C GLY A 61 9.14 7.00 9.79
N ILE A 62 8.61 7.91 8.98
CA ILE A 62 7.16 8.09 8.80
C ILE A 62 6.51 6.85 8.16
N ALA A 63 7.17 6.22 7.18
CA ALA A 63 6.72 4.96 6.60
C ALA A 63 6.61 3.84 7.64
N THR A 64 7.60 3.74 8.54
CA THR A 64 7.60 2.78 9.64
C THR A 64 6.46 3.06 10.62
N GLU A 65 6.25 4.34 10.97
CA GLU A 65 5.15 4.76 11.85
C GLU A 65 3.77 4.45 11.24
N ALA A 66 3.61 4.66 9.94
CA ALA A 66 2.44 4.28 9.16
C ALA A 66 2.26 2.75 9.02
N GLY A 67 3.18 1.94 9.54
CA GLY A 67 3.05 0.48 9.61
C GLY A 67 3.49 -0.23 8.34
N PHE A 68 4.37 0.36 7.54
CA PHE A 68 5.04 -0.33 6.44
C PHE A 68 6.26 -1.10 6.94
N LYS A 69 6.47 -2.31 6.40
CA LYS A 69 7.62 -3.15 6.79
C LYS A 69 8.94 -2.65 6.23
N ASN A 70 8.91 -1.97 5.09
CA ASN A 70 10.09 -1.44 4.42
C ASN A 70 9.73 -0.26 3.51
N ARG A 71 10.75 0.51 3.13
CA ARG A 71 10.62 1.70 2.27
C ARG A 71 10.05 1.37 0.88
N ALA A 72 10.48 0.28 0.26
CA ALA A 72 10.01 -0.08 -1.09
C ALA A 72 8.48 -0.26 -1.15
N THR A 73 7.90 -1.01 -0.21
CA THR A 73 6.45 -1.22 -0.13
C THR A 73 5.68 0.07 0.18
N PHE A 74 6.27 0.99 0.95
CA PHE A 74 5.70 2.32 1.17
C PHE A 74 5.66 3.14 -0.12
N TYR A 75 6.78 3.26 -0.85
CA TYR A 75 6.85 4.05 -2.08
C TYR A 75 5.92 3.53 -3.17
N ILE A 76 5.76 2.20 -3.30
CA ILE A 76 4.81 1.59 -4.23
C ILE A 76 3.38 1.95 -3.85
N ALA A 77 3.00 1.75 -2.58
CA ALA A 77 1.64 2.06 -2.10
C ALA A 77 1.34 3.56 -2.18
N PHE A 78 2.31 4.42 -1.85
CA PHE A 78 2.17 5.87 -1.92
C PHE A 78 1.90 6.32 -3.35
N ARG A 79 2.65 5.81 -4.33
CA ARG A 79 2.41 6.05 -5.77
C ARG A 79 1.09 5.48 -6.24
N GLU A 80 0.67 4.30 -5.77
CA GLU A 80 -0.63 3.73 -6.15
C GLU A 80 -1.79 4.65 -5.73
N VAL A 81 -1.72 5.19 -4.51
CA VAL A 81 -2.78 6.01 -3.89
C VAL A 81 -2.75 7.46 -4.39
N THR A 82 -1.57 8.08 -4.45
CA THR A 82 -1.42 9.53 -4.71
C THR A 82 -0.99 9.85 -6.14
N LYS A 83 -0.53 8.85 -6.90
CA LYS A 83 0.13 9.01 -8.21
C LYS A 83 1.44 9.77 -8.19
N MET A 84 2.01 9.99 -7.00
CA MET A 84 3.26 10.71 -6.78
C MET A 84 4.16 9.92 -5.84
N THR A 85 5.46 10.21 -5.85
CA THR A 85 6.36 9.82 -4.77
C THR A 85 6.09 10.66 -3.52
N PRO A 86 6.47 10.19 -2.32
CA PRO A 86 6.35 10.98 -1.10
C PRO A 86 7.04 12.34 -1.19
N THR A 87 8.23 12.41 -1.81
CA THR A 87 8.99 13.66 -1.97
C THR A 87 8.27 14.66 -2.87
N GLU A 88 7.79 14.21 -4.04
CA GLU A 88 7.00 15.06 -4.95
C GLU A 88 5.74 15.58 -4.25
N TRP A 89 5.07 14.71 -3.49
CA TRP A 89 3.87 15.09 -2.76
C TRP A 89 4.16 16.15 -1.70
N ILE A 90 5.23 15.98 -0.90
CA ILE A 90 5.65 16.97 0.09
C ILE A 90 5.97 18.31 -0.59
N ASN A 91 6.77 18.31 -1.65
CA ASN A 91 7.15 19.53 -2.36
C ASN A 91 5.95 20.31 -2.91
N GLN A 92 4.90 19.60 -3.32
CA GLN A 92 3.69 20.22 -3.88
C GLN A 92 2.69 20.65 -2.82
N ASN A 93 2.66 19.99 -1.65
CA ASN A 93 1.58 20.14 -0.67
C ASN A 93 2.03 20.68 0.70
N CYS A 94 3.34 20.74 0.97
CA CYS A 94 3.93 21.24 2.19
C CYS A 94 4.85 22.43 1.87
N ASP A 95 4.70 23.53 2.59
CA ASP A 95 5.57 24.70 2.45
C ASP A 95 6.99 24.35 2.91
N SER A 96 7.90 24.18 1.93
CA SER A 96 9.22 23.61 2.19
C SER A 96 10.24 24.64 2.68
N GLN A 97 10.89 24.34 3.81
CA GLN A 97 12.33 24.53 3.96
C GLN A 97 12.92 23.12 4.08
N MET A 98 13.28 22.49 2.96
CA MET A 98 13.91 21.17 2.96
C MET A 98 15.42 21.27 3.21
N GLN A 99 15.95 20.36 4.04
CA GLN A 99 17.29 19.80 3.85
C GLN A 99 17.15 18.60 2.92
N GLU A 100 17.87 18.63 1.79
CA GLU A 100 17.89 17.53 0.82
C GLU A 100 18.53 16.28 1.44
N ASP A 101 17.71 15.27 1.70
CA ASP A 101 18.18 13.91 1.99
C ASP A 101 18.57 13.26 0.66
N PHE A 102 19.84 13.44 0.27
CA PHE A 102 20.46 12.68 -0.82
C PHE A 102 20.52 11.20 -0.41
N SER A 103 19.48 10.43 -0.72
CA SER A 103 19.62 8.99 -0.95
C SER A 103 18.48 8.37 -1.78
N ASP A 104 18.90 8.04 -3.00
CA ASP A 104 18.67 6.80 -3.74
C ASP A 104 17.58 6.78 -4.83
N GLU A 105 18.05 7.12 -6.02
CA GLU A 105 17.53 6.86 -7.36
C GLU A 105 17.62 5.35 -7.66
N SER A 106 16.78 4.54 -7.00
CA SER A 106 16.77 3.08 -7.19
C SER A 106 15.36 2.47 -7.25
N ALA A 107 14.41 3.23 -7.79
CA ALA A 107 13.09 2.69 -8.19
C ALA A 107 12.73 2.98 -9.66
N GLU A 108 13.74 3.29 -10.49
CA GLU A 108 13.64 3.15 -11.94
C GLU A 108 14.29 1.82 -12.32
N ASN A 109 13.50 0.75 -12.32
CA ASN A 109 13.60 -0.42 -13.22
C ASN A 109 12.71 -1.55 -12.69
N GLU A 110 11.52 -1.66 -13.29
CA GLU A 110 10.96 -2.89 -13.85
C GLU A 110 9.47 -2.66 -14.16
N VAL A 111 9.22 -2.09 -15.34
CA VAL A 111 8.05 -2.51 -16.12
C VAL A 111 8.44 -3.87 -16.70
N ILE A 112 8.30 -4.95 -15.91
CA ILE A 112 8.28 -6.29 -16.50
C ILE A 112 6.93 -6.42 -17.18
N GLU A 113 7.00 -6.26 -18.50
CA GLU A 113 6.04 -6.78 -19.46
C GLU A 113 5.95 -8.30 -19.30
N ASN A 114 5.15 -8.79 -18.35
CA ASN A 114 4.86 -10.21 -18.27
C ASN A 114 3.76 -10.55 -19.29
N LYS A 115 4.22 -10.93 -20.48
CA LYS A 115 3.46 -11.75 -21.44
C LYS A 115 2.93 -12.99 -20.71
N ALA A 116 1.61 -13.08 -20.56
CA ALA A 116 0.97 -14.35 -20.26
C ALA A 116 0.95 -15.19 -21.55
N ASP A 117 1.87 -16.15 -21.64
CA ASP A 117 1.85 -17.24 -22.64
C ASP A 117 1.00 -18.41 -22.09
N PRO A 118 0.21 -19.11 -22.91
CA PRO A 118 -0.90 -19.94 -22.50
C PRO A 118 -0.44 -21.37 -22.20
N LYS A 119 -0.97 -21.97 -21.14
CA LYS A 119 -1.38 -23.38 -21.08
C LYS A 119 -1.82 -23.76 -19.68
N GLN A 120 -3.13 -23.83 -19.49
CA GLN A 120 -3.79 -24.87 -18.71
C GLN A 120 -5.28 -24.83 -19.05
N ILE A 121 -5.65 -25.51 -20.14
CA ILE A 121 -7.01 -26.02 -20.31
C ILE A 121 -6.85 -27.53 -20.38
N LEU A 122 -7.09 -28.19 -19.24
CA LEU A 122 -7.38 -29.61 -19.21
C LEU A 122 -8.86 -29.78 -19.57
N THR A 123 -9.08 -30.42 -20.71
CA THR A 123 -10.08 -31.47 -20.98
C THR A 123 -11.44 -31.39 -20.29
N PHE A 124 -12.49 -31.19 -21.08
CA PHE A 124 -13.70 -32.02 -20.99
C PHE A 124 -14.17 -32.31 -22.43
N GLU A 125 -14.02 -33.58 -22.82
CA GLU A 125 -14.85 -34.20 -23.84
C GLU A 125 -16.29 -34.20 -23.32
N ASP A 126 -17.27 -33.90 -24.18
CA ASP A 126 -18.53 -34.63 -24.20
C ASP A 126 -19.26 -34.39 -25.52
N GLU A 127 -19.82 -35.49 -25.99
CA GLU A 127 -20.45 -35.79 -27.28
C GLU A 127 -21.72 -34.97 -27.54
N LEU A 128 -21.90 -34.48 -28.78
CA LEU A 128 -23.08 -34.63 -29.67
C LEU A 128 -23.00 -33.71 -30.89
#